data_AF-A0A8H9H9H2-F1
#
_entry.id   AF-A0A8H9H9H2-F1
#
_cell.length_a   1.000
_cell.length_b   1.000
_cell.length_c   1.000
_cell.angle_alpha   90.00
_cell.angle_beta   90.00
_cell.angle_gamma   90.00
#
_symmetry.space_group_name_H-M   'P 1'
#
loop_
_entity.id
_entity.type
_entity.pdbx_description
1 polymer ?
#
loop_
_entity_poly.entity_id
_entity_poly.type
_entity_poly.pdbx_seq_one_letter_code
_entity_poly.pdbx_strand_id
1 'polypeptide(L)'
;MLAEGEAPAEYHATRWWRAAQHDFASRLAWSVTPRFEDANHPPVVSVVGGPSREQCPEGGLRRAVRAGERLRLQAEATDPDGDAVALRWWSYPEAGPRPCPVAPAVDDDGQGGAVVLVPQEAEPGQEIHLVVEGTDDGVPALTRYQRVVLVVG
;
A
#
# COMPACT_ATOMS: atom_id res chain seq x y z
N MET A 1 -22.04 -18.68 -6.71
CA MET A 1 -21.07 -19.78 -6.87
C MET A 1 -19.72 -19.12 -7.01
N LEU A 2 -18.94 -19.08 -5.93
CA LEU A 2 -17.64 -18.41 -5.89
C LEU A 2 -16.63 -19.32 -6.56
N ALA A 3 -16.04 -18.88 -7.68
CA ALA A 3 -14.89 -19.54 -8.24
C ALA A 3 -13.67 -19.09 -7.44
N GLU A 4 -13.09 -20.00 -6.66
CA GLU A 4 -11.69 -19.88 -6.25
C GLU A 4 -10.84 -20.07 -7.50
N GLY A 5 -10.70 -19.00 -8.27
CA GLY A 5 -9.79 -18.92 -9.40
C GLY A 5 -8.43 -18.51 -8.88
N GLU A 6 -7.44 -19.40 -9.03
CA GLU A 6 -6.04 -19.02 -8.90
C GLU A 6 -5.79 -17.74 -9.70
N ALA A 7 -5.12 -16.76 -9.07
CA ALA A 7 -4.93 -15.46 -9.68
C ALA A 7 -4.24 -15.65 -11.06
N PRO A 8 -4.71 -14.97 -12.13
CA PRO A 8 -4.11 -15.12 -13.46
C PRO A 8 -2.60 -14.91 -13.41
N ALA A 9 -1.84 -15.59 -14.28
CA ALA A 9 -0.37 -15.46 -14.34
C ALA A 9 0.11 -14.00 -14.41
N GLU A 10 -0.72 -13.10 -14.95
CA GLU A 10 -0.48 -11.66 -15.13
C GLU A 10 -0.91 -10.80 -13.93
N TYR A 11 -1.43 -11.39 -12.85
CA TYR A 11 -2.00 -10.67 -11.70
C TYR A 11 -0.98 -9.75 -11.01
N HIS A 12 0.31 -10.05 -11.14
CA HIS A 12 1.41 -9.18 -10.69
C HIS A 12 1.46 -7.83 -11.43
N ALA A 13 0.92 -7.74 -12.65
CA ALA A 13 0.85 -6.52 -13.45
C ALA A 13 -0.57 -5.93 -13.52
N THR A 14 -1.60 -6.77 -13.70
CA THR A 14 -2.98 -6.28 -13.94
C THR A 14 -3.58 -5.59 -12.72
N ARG A 15 -3.17 -5.94 -11.50
CA ARG A 15 -3.63 -5.27 -10.26
C ARG A 15 -3.28 -3.77 -10.24
N TRP A 16 -2.23 -3.36 -10.94
CA TRP A 16 -1.76 -1.97 -11.01
C TRP A 16 -2.27 -1.21 -12.24
N TRP A 17 -2.92 -1.90 -13.19
CA TRP A 17 -3.16 -1.37 -14.52
C TRP A 17 -4.03 -0.10 -14.52
N ARG A 18 -5.09 -0.07 -13.71
CA ARG A 18 -5.95 1.12 -13.57
C ARG A 18 -5.14 2.34 -13.11
N ALA A 19 -4.37 2.19 -12.03
CA ALA A 19 -3.57 3.28 -11.47
C ALA A 19 -2.51 3.74 -12.47
N ALA A 20 -1.87 2.83 -13.20
CA ALA A 20 -0.89 3.17 -14.24
C ALA A 20 -1.53 3.97 -15.39
N GLN A 21 -2.70 3.55 -15.87
CA GLN A 21 -3.41 4.24 -16.95
C GLN A 21 -3.88 5.65 -16.51
N HIS A 22 -4.36 5.79 -15.27
CA HIS A 22 -4.76 7.09 -14.72
C HIS A 22 -3.55 8.02 -14.56
N ASP A 23 -2.43 7.53 -14.03
CA ASP A 23 -1.19 8.32 -13.88
C ASP A 23 -0.66 8.77 -15.24
N PHE A 24 -0.69 7.88 -16.26
CA PHE A 24 -0.31 8.25 -17.61
C PHE A 24 -1.24 9.32 -18.21
N ALA A 25 -2.56 9.14 -18.09
CA ALA A 25 -3.55 10.10 -18.58
C ALA A 25 -3.40 11.49 -17.91
N SER A 26 -3.18 11.54 -16.59
CA SER A 26 -2.93 12.80 -15.89
C SER A 26 -1.65 13.48 -16.38
N ARG A 27 -0.55 12.74 -16.57
CA ARG A 27 0.70 13.31 -17.10
C ARG A 27 0.57 13.83 -18.54
N LEU A 28 -0.29 13.24 -19.36
CA LEU A 28 -0.62 13.80 -20.67
C LEU A 28 -1.37 15.13 -20.52
N ALA A 29 -2.34 15.22 -19.59
CA ALA A 29 -3.01 16.48 -19.29
C ALA A 29 -2.01 17.57 -18.85
N TRP A 30 -1.07 17.24 -17.96
CA TRP A 30 -0.03 18.17 -17.49
C TRP A 30 0.78 18.80 -18.64
N SER A 31 1.00 18.05 -19.72
CA SER A 31 1.79 18.52 -20.87
C SER A 31 1.08 19.56 -21.74
N VAL A 32 -0.23 19.70 -21.59
CA VAL A 32 -1.07 20.62 -22.37
C VAL A 32 -1.78 21.66 -21.51
N THR A 33 -1.58 21.62 -20.19
CA THR A 33 -2.12 22.59 -19.23
C THR A 33 -0.99 23.46 -18.65
N PRO A 34 -1.04 24.79 -18.81
CA PRO A 34 0.04 25.66 -18.37
C PRO A 34 0.05 25.96 -16.86
N ARG A 35 -1.06 25.72 -16.16
CA ARG A 35 -1.20 25.94 -14.72
C ARG A 35 -1.32 24.61 -13.98
N PHE A 36 -0.87 24.60 -12.73
CA PHE A 36 -1.00 23.46 -11.83
C PHE A 36 -2.48 23.08 -11.65
N GLU A 37 -3.30 24.01 -11.17
CA GLU A 37 -4.74 23.82 -10.90
C GLU A 37 -5.62 23.32 -12.08
N ASP A 38 -5.08 23.26 -13.30
CA ASP A 38 -5.79 22.80 -14.50
C ASP A 38 -5.73 21.28 -14.71
N ALA A 39 -5.01 20.53 -13.85
CA ALA A 39 -4.95 19.08 -13.90
C ALA A 39 -4.77 18.44 -12.51
N ASN A 40 -5.22 17.19 -12.36
CA ASN A 40 -5.10 16.46 -11.09
C ASN A 40 -3.65 16.04 -10.78
N HIS A 41 -3.23 16.08 -9.52
CA HIS A 41 -1.93 15.65 -9.02
C HIS A 41 -2.05 14.58 -7.96
N PRO A 42 -1.05 13.69 -7.87
CA PRO A 42 -1.15 12.54 -7.00
C PRO A 42 -1.13 12.95 -5.52
N PRO A 43 -1.90 12.26 -4.66
CA PRO A 43 -1.83 12.44 -3.23
C PRO A 43 -0.47 11.96 -2.72
N VAL A 44 -0.09 12.42 -1.54
CA VAL A 44 1.05 11.89 -0.79
C VAL A 44 0.51 10.97 0.29
N VAL A 45 0.92 9.70 0.28
CA VAL A 45 0.55 8.70 1.29
C VAL A 45 1.77 8.39 2.15
N SER A 46 1.58 8.41 3.47
CA SER A 46 2.65 8.14 4.44
C SER A 46 2.14 7.25 5.57
N VAL A 47 3.06 6.54 6.21
CA VAL A 47 2.77 5.75 7.42
C VAL A 47 3.51 6.40 8.58
N VAL A 48 2.79 6.65 9.66
CA VAL A 48 3.28 7.34 10.85
C VAL A 48 3.42 6.35 12.01
N GLY A 49 4.38 6.63 12.89
CA GLY A 49 4.54 5.88 14.15
C GLY A 49 5.01 4.42 13.97
N GLY A 50 6.32 4.21 14.01
CA GLY A 50 6.92 2.89 14.20
C GLY A 50 7.81 2.43 13.04
N PRO A 51 7.26 2.11 11.86
CA PRO A 51 8.06 1.68 10.71
C PRO A 51 8.98 2.80 10.21
N SER A 52 10.23 2.48 9.84
CA SER A 52 11.20 3.47 9.37
C SER A 52 11.94 3.05 8.10
N ARG A 53 12.49 4.03 7.36
CA ARG A 53 13.31 3.81 6.16
C ARG A 53 14.71 3.29 6.47
N GLU A 54 15.26 3.63 7.63
CA GLU A 54 16.65 3.33 8.01
C GLU A 54 17.00 1.84 7.95
N GLN A 55 15.98 0.99 8.02
CA GLN A 55 16.12 -0.45 8.10
C GLN A 55 15.68 -1.17 6.81
N CYS A 56 15.27 -0.44 5.75
CA CYS A 56 14.68 -1.03 4.55
C CYS A 56 15.52 -0.73 3.28
N PRO A 57 16.42 -1.64 2.85
CA PRO A 57 17.29 -1.40 1.69
C PRO A 57 16.57 -1.39 0.33
N GLU A 58 15.35 -1.94 0.24
CA GLU A 58 14.62 -2.15 -1.03
C GLU A 58 13.49 -1.14 -1.27
N GLY A 59 13.49 -0.03 -0.54
CA GLY A 59 12.40 0.94 -0.55
C GLY A 59 11.19 0.47 0.26
N GLY A 60 10.50 1.41 0.91
CA GLY A 60 9.45 1.13 1.89
C GLY A 60 9.88 1.43 3.32
N LEU A 61 9.07 0.99 4.28
CA LEU A 61 9.35 1.10 5.70
C LEU A 61 9.47 -0.30 6.31
N ARG A 62 10.30 -0.45 7.33
CA ARG A 62 10.49 -1.73 8.02
C ARG A 62 10.21 -1.62 9.51
N ARG A 63 9.70 -2.69 10.10
CA ARG A 63 9.49 -2.85 11.54
C ARG A 63 9.72 -4.30 11.96
N ALA A 64 10.43 -4.52 13.07
CA ALA A 64 10.53 -5.84 13.68
C ALA A 64 9.25 -6.17 14.47
N VAL A 65 8.80 -7.43 14.39
CA VAL A 65 7.60 -7.94 15.08
C VAL A 65 7.84 -9.34 15.63
N ARG A 66 6.94 -9.83 16.48
CA ARG A 66 6.92 -11.23 16.94
C ARG A 66 5.76 -12.01 16.33
N ALA A 67 5.92 -13.32 16.20
CA ALA A 67 4.80 -14.21 15.89
C ALA A 67 3.66 -14.01 16.90
N GLY A 68 2.42 -13.94 16.41
CA GLY A 68 1.24 -13.64 17.23
C GLY A 68 1.12 -12.19 17.73
N GLU A 69 2.04 -11.28 17.38
CA GLU A 69 1.94 -9.87 17.77
C GLU A 69 0.71 -9.21 17.13
N ARG A 70 -0.04 -8.46 17.95
CA ARG A 70 -1.08 -7.55 17.48
C ARG A 70 -0.52 -6.12 17.49
N LEU A 71 -0.42 -5.51 16.33
CA LEU A 71 0.09 -4.16 16.16
C LEU A 71 -0.91 -3.26 15.44
N ARG A 72 -0.89 -1.97 15.76
CA ARG A 72 -1.60 -0.93 15.01
C ARG A 72 -0.62 -0.24 14.06
N LEU A 73 -1.04 -0.06 12.82
CA LEU A 73 -0.42 0.81 11.83
C LEU A 73 -1.36 2.00 11.59
N GLN A 74 -0.77 3.15 11.31
CA GLN A 74 -1.51 4.36 10.98
C GLN A 74 -0.91 4.99 9.73
N ALA A 75 -1.75 5.26 8.75
CA ALA A 75 -1.42 6.03 7.57
C ALA A 75 -2.10 7.40 7.62
N GLU A 76 -1.48 8.33 6.91
CA GLU A 76 -1.99 9.67 6.65
C GLU A 76 -1.83 9.96 5.15
N ALA A 77 -2.74 10.77 4.61
CA ALA A 77 -2.66 11.26 3.26
C ALA A 77 -2.90 12.76 3.20
N THR A 78 -2.24 13.40 2.25
CA THR A 78 -2.45 14.80 1.89
C THR A 78 -2.53 14.89 0.38
N ASP A 79 -3.46 15.69 -0.11
CA ASP A 79 -3.62 15.92 -1.54
C ASP A 79 -3.26 17.38 -1.89
N PRO A 80 -2.40 17.62 -2.89
CA PRO A 80 -1.97 18.97 -3.25
C PRO A 80 -3.06 19.81 -3.95
N ASP A 81 -4.07 19.17 -4.54
CA ASP A 81 -5.22 19.82 -5.19
C ASP A 81 -6.37 20.02 -4.19
N GLY A 82 -6.31 19.36 -3.04
CA GLY A 82 -7.31 19.44 -1.97
C GLY A 82 -8.39 18.36 -2.07
N ASP A 83 -8.16 17.35 -2.92
CA ASP A 83 -9.07 16.23 -3.13
C ASP A 83 -9.10 15.28 -1.92
N ALA A 84 -10.21 14.54 -1.77
CA ALA A 84 -10.37 13.58 -0.69
C ALA A 84 -9.63 12.28 -1.04
N VAL A 85 -8.81 11.78 -0.11
CA VAL A 85 -8.02 10.56 -0.34
C VAL A 85 -8.60 9.37 0.43
N ALA A 86 -9.08 8.37 -0.31
CA ALA A 86 -9.50 7.10 0.26
C ALA A 86 -8.28 6.22 0.55
N LEU A 87 -8.09 5.85 1.82
CA LEU A 87 -7.01 4.98 2.28
C LEU A 87 -7.50 3.54 2.46
N ARG A 88 -6.68 2.58 2.06
CA ARG A 88 -6.94 1.16 2.29
C ARG A 88 -5.67 0.38 2.58
N TRP A 89 -5.72 -0.49 3.57
CA TRP A 89 -4.66 -1.43 3.89
C TRP A 89 -4.91 -2.81 3.29
N TRP A 90 -3.86 -3.44 2.77
CA TRP A 90 -3.93 -4.81 2.27
C TRP A 90 -2.58 -5.54 2.39
N SER A 91 -2.63 -6.88 2.42
CA SER A 91 -1.46 -7.74 2.48
C SER A 91 -0.97 -8.13 1.09
N TYR A 92 0.35 -8.07 0.89
CA TYR A 92 1.02 -8.43 -0.35
C TYR A 92 1.87 -9.72 -0.15
N PRO A 93 1.23 -10.90 -0.04
CA PRO A 93 1.89 -12.13 0.39
C PRO A 93 2.97 -12.63 -0.58
N GLU A 94 2.90 -12.27 -1.87
CA GLU A 94 3.88 -12.69 -2.88
C GLU A 94 5.16 -11.85 -2.86
N ALA A 95 5.25 -10.80 -2.05
CA ALA A 95 6.37 -9.86 -2.04
C ALA A 95 7.50 -10.26 -1.06
N GLY A 96 8.72 -9.89 -1.44
CA GLY A 96 9.92 -10.03 -0.62
C GLY A 96 10.71 -11.34 -0.87
N PRO A 97 11.98 -11.39 -0.44
CA PRO A 97 12.84 -12.56 -0.62
C PRO A 97 12.51 -13.73 0.32
N ARG A 98 11.80 -13.48 1.43
CA ARG A 98 11.41 -14.50 2.41
C ARG A 98 9.97 -14.29 2.90
N PRO A 99 8.97 -14.43 2.01
CA PRO A 99 7.58 -14.20 2.39
C PRO A 99 7.13 -15.18 3.48
N CYS A 100 6.34 -14.69 4.43
CA CYS A 100 5.60 -15.54 5.34
C CYS A 100 4.51 -16.28 4.54
N PRO A 101 4.43 -17.62 4.60
CA PRO A 101 3.46 -18.39 3.81
C PRO A 101 2.02 -18.23 4.33
N VAL A 102 1.85 -17.71 5.54
CA VAL A 102 0.54 -17.45 6.15
C VAL A 102 0.25 -15.95 6.09
N ALA A 103 -0.88 -15.58 5.50
CA ALA A 103 -1.29 -14.19 5.43
C ALA A 103 -1.64 -13.66 6.85
N PRO A 104 -1.26 -12.42 7.19
CA PRO A 104 -1.70 -11.79 8.43
C PRO A 104 -3.21 -11.50 8.37
N ALA A 105 -3.85 -11.43 9.54
CA ALA A 105 -5.18 -10.80 9.61
C ALA A 105 -5.00 -9.27 9.64
N VAL A 106 -5.72 -8.57 8.77
CA VAL A 106 -5.69 -7.10 8.66
C VAL A 106 -7.11 -6.59 8.84
N ASP A 107 -7.33 -5.83 9.91
CA ASP A 107 -8.58 -5.13 10.22
C ASP A 107 -8.36 -3.65 9.94
N ASP A 108 -8.79 -3.23 8.74
CA ASP A 108 -8.68 -1.86 8.23
C ASP A 108 -9.89 -1.04 8.64
N ASP A 109 -9.68 0.12 9.29
CA ASP A 109 -10.75 1.00 9.73
C ASP A 109 -11.27 1.93 8.62
N GLY A 110 -10.60 1.94 7.45
CA GLY A 110 -10.95 2.80 6.31
C GLY A 110 -10.71 4.29 6.56
N GLN A 111 -10.05 4.65 7.66
CA GLN A 111 -9.66 6.00 8.08
C GLN A 111 -8.13 6.10 8.27
N GLY A 112 -7.40 5.22 7.57
CA GLY A 112 -5.94 5.13 7.60
C GLY A 112 -5.38 4.26 8.72
N GLY A 113 -6.18 3.83 9.69
CA GLY A 113 -5.74 2.92 10.74
C GLY A 113 -5.97 1.45 10.36
N ALA A 114 -5.01 0.60 10.70
CA ALA A 114 -5.19 -0.84 10.58
C ALA A 114 -4.64 -1.57 11.80
N VAL A 115 -5.38 -2.57 12.27
CA VAL A 115 -4.89 -3.54 13.24
C VAL A 115 -4.43 -4.78 12.49
N VAL A 116 -3.17 -5.14 12.69
CA VAL A 116 -2.55 -6.31 12.07
C VAL A 116 -2.29 -7.35 13.14
N LEU A 117 -2.70 -8.59 12.89
CA LEU A 117 -2.30 -9.75 13.68
C LEU A 117 -1.28 -10.56 12.88
N VAL A 118 -0.05 -10.61 13.40
CA VAL A 118 1.02 -11.46 12.84
C VAL A 118 0.64 -12.93 13.09
N PRO A 119 0.75 -13.82 12.09
CA PRO A 119 0.50 -15.25 12.27
C PRO A 119 1.33 -15.83 13.42
N GLN A 120 0.77 -16.80 14.15
CA GLN A 120 1.52 -17.47 15.24
C GLN A 120 2.56 -18.45 14.69
N GLU A 121 2.32 -18.93 13.48
CA GLU A 121 3.15 -19.86 12.73
C GLU A 121 4.30 -19.16 11.98
N ALA A 122 4.37 -17.83 12.07
CA ALA A 122 5.41 -17.06 11.41
C ALA A 122 6.78 -17.34 12.05
N GLU A 123 7.78 -17.65 11.21
CA GLU A 123 9.11 -18.04 11.67
C GLU A 123 10.10 -16.86 11.66
N PRO A 124 11.12 -16.85 12.53
CA PRO A 124 12.15 -15.81 12.54
C PRO A 124 12.78 -15.58 11.16
N GLY A 125 12.87 -14.31 10.77
CA GLY A 125 13.42 -13.88 9.49
C GLY A 125 12.44 -13.85 8.32
N GLN A 126 11.22 -14.38 8.49
CA GLN A 126 10.14 -14.22 7.50
C GLN A 126 9.65 -12.78 7.44
N GLU A 127 9.12 -12.41 6.29
CA GLU A 127 8.65 -11.07 5.98
C GLU A 127 7.16 -11.08 5.68
N ILE A 128 6.44 -10.13 6.25
CA ILE A 128 5.03 -9.87 5.98
C ILE A 128 4.95 -8.48 5.35
N HIS A 129 4.59 -8.44 4.08
CA HIS A 129 4.47 -7.20 3.31
C HIS A 129 3.03 -6.70 3.38
N LEU A 130 2.89 -5.44 3.79
CA LEU A 130 1.63 -4.70 3.81
C LEU A 130 1.80 -3.47 2.92
N VAL A 131 0.71 -3.09 2.26
CA VAL A 131 0.64 -1.87 1.47
C VAL A 131 -0.55 -1.07 1.97
N VAL A 132 -0.33 0.21 2.24
CA VAL A 132 -1.41 1.18 2.22
C VAL A 132 -1.47 1.82 0.84
N GLU A 133 -2.65 1.80 0.24
CA GLU A 133 -2.98 2.54 -0.98
C GLU A 133 -3.83 3.75 -0.62
N GLY A 134 -3.56 4.88 -1.27
CA GLY A 134 -4.37 6.09 -1.17
C GLY A 134 -4.76 6.55 -2.57
N THR A 135 -6.06 6.69 -2.81
CA THR A 135 -6.63 7.14 -4.08
C THR A 135 -7.43 8.41 -3.87
N ASP A 136 -7.07 9.48 -4.58
CA ASP A 136 -7.85 10.73 -4.59
C ASP A 136 -9.18 10.57 -5.34
N ASP A 137 -10.08 11.56 -5.21
CA ASP A 137 -11.33 11.65 -5.96
C ASP A 137 -11.28 12.63 -7.15
N GLY A 138 -10.07 13.01 -7.56
CA GLY A 138 -9.81 13.83 -8.73
C GLY A 138 -10.02 13.10 -10.07
N VAL A 139 -9.77 13.80 -11.19
CA VAL A 139 -10.02 13.26 -12.54
C VAL A 139 -8.80 13.38 -13.45
N PRO A 140 -8.21 12.25 -13.91
CA PRO A 140 -8.49 10.89 -13.46
C PRO A 140 -8.01 10.69 -12.02
N ALA A 141 -8.66 9.78 -11.27
CA ALA A 141 -8.29 9.50 -9.88
C ALA A 141 -6.87 8.93 -9.79
N LEU A 142 -5.98 9.53 -9.00
CA LEU A 142 -4.59 9.08 -8.88
C LEU A 142 -4.36 8.29 -7.59
N THR A 143 -3.51 7.26 -7.69
CA THR A 143 -3.19 6.39 -6.56
C THR A 143 -1.71 6.50 -6.20
N ARG A 144 -1.41 6.56 -4.89
CA ARG A 144 -0.07 6.36 -4.33
C ARG A 144 -0.06 5.29 -3.25
N TYR A 145 1.12 4.76 -2.99
CA TYR A 145 1.31 3.59 -2.14
C TYR A 145 2.47 3.81 -1.17
N GLN A 146 2.33 3.29 0.06
CA GLN A 146 3.44 3.14 0.99
C GLN A 146 3.48 1.69 1.47
N ARG A 147 4.61 1.02 1.21
CA ARG A 147 4.85 -0.36 1.66
C ARG A 147 5.44 -0.37 3.07
N VAL A 148 4.96 -1.29 3.90
CA VAL A 148 5.50 -1.64 5.22
C VAL A 148 5.89 -3.12 5.22
N VAL A 149 7.13 -3.41 5.61
CA VAL A 149 7.67 -4.76 5.75
C VAL A 149 7.80 -5.06 7.24
N LEU A 150 6.99 -5.98 7.73
CA LEU A 150 7.12 -6.52 9.08
C LEU A 150 8.06 -7.71 9.03
N VAL A 151 9.14 -7.68 9.80
CA VAL A 151 10.09 -8.80 9.87
C VAL A 151 9.96 -9.49 11.21
N VAL A 152 9.69 -10.79 11.17
CA VAL A 152 9.55 -11.63 12.34
C VAL A 152 10.93 -11.81 12.98
N GLY A 153 11.04 -11.46 14.26
CA GLY A 153 12.25 -11.61 15.07
C GLY A 153 12.46 -13.01 15.61
#